data_AF-A0A4S5EQZ9-F1
#
_entry.id   AF-A0A4S5EQZ9-F1
#
_cell.length_a   1.000
_cell.length_b   1.000
_cell.length_c   1.000
_cell.angle_alpha   90.00
_cell.angle_beta   90.00
_cell.angle_gamma   90.00
#
_symmetry.space_group_name_H-M   'P 1'
#
loop_
_entity.id
_entity.type
_entity.pdbx_description
1 polymer ?
#
loop_
_entity_poly.entity_id
_entity_poly.type
_entity_poly.pdbx_seq_one_letter_code
_entity_poly.pdbx_strand_id
1 'polypeptide(L)'
;MSWSGSAHSHEETTEWLSRVEKITPVLVRHREQAERERVTPPAVIAALRDQNIHRMWVSPSFGGGGVSVRTGSAVLQALARVDASVAWQMGVQGVISRMSDYLPEQVACQLFQHSDGLVVGGINPSGQAAPVPGGYRLRGRWSFASGSTHADWLVCASLVTEGGPTAEGDLAASDWV
;
A
#
# COMPACT_ATOMS: atom_id res chain seq x y z
N MET A 1 3.32 33.00 -0.70
CA MET A 1 3.12 31.70 -1.40
C MET A 1 1.72 31.69 -1.99
N SER A 2 1.57 32.03 -3.27
CA SER A 2 0.28 31.99 -3.97
C SER A 2 -0.01 30.58 -4.45
N TRP A 3 -0.99 29.92 -3.85
CA TRP A 3 -1.49 28.62 -4.28
C TRP A 3 -2.40 28.80 -5.50
N SER A 4 -1.92 28.45 -6.69
CA SER A 4 -2.67 28.46 -7.96
C SER A 4 -3.39 27.12 -8.16
N GLY A 5 -4.43 26.86 -7.36
CA GLY A 5 -5.02 25.52 -7.19
C GLY A 5 -6.06 25.02 -8.20
N SER A 6 -6.45 25.77 -9.24
CA SER A 6 -7.68 25.46 -9.98
C SER A 6 -7.52 24.73 -11.32
N ALA A 7 -6.48 24.99 -12.12
CA ALA A 7 -6.34 24.38 -13.46
C ALA A 7 -5.66 22.99 -13.43
N HIS A 8 -4.61 22.84 -12.63
CA HIS A 8 -3.81 21.62 -12.58
C HIS A 8 -4.59 20.40 -12.04
N SER A 9 -5.61 20.59 -11.18
CA SER A 9 -6.32 19.48 -10.53
C SER A 9 -7.35 18.78 -11.41
N HIS A 10 -7.97 19.48 -12.37
CA HIS A 10 -8.97 18.87 -13.26
C HIS A 10 -8.28 18.05 -14.36
N GLU A 11 -7.24 18.61 -14.99
CA GLU A 11 -6.44 17.91 -16.00
C GLU A 11 -5.72 16.68 -15.40
N GLU A 12 -5.12 16.81 -14.21
CA GLU A 12 -4.59 15.67 -13.44
C GLU A 12 -5.66 14.60 -13.24
N THR A 13 -6.86 14.99 -12.81
CA THR A 13 -7.96 14.03 -12.61
C THR A 13 -8.37 13.32 -13.89
N THR A 14 -8.52 14.04 -15.00
CA THR A 14 -8.88 13.44 -16.29
C THR A 14 -7.81 12.47 -16.78
N GLU A 15 -6.54 12.84 -16.71
CA GLU A 15 -5.41 11.97 -17.08
C GLU A 15 -5.40 10.67 -16.27
N TRP A 16 -5.55 10.76 -14.96
CA TRP A 16 -5.55 9.58 -14.08
C TRP A 16 -6.81 8.72 -14.22
N LEU A 17 -7.96 9.30 -14.55
CA LEU A 17 -9.16 8.53 -14.88
C LEU A 17 -9.00 7.76 -16.20
N SER A 18 -8.32 8.33 -17.20
CA SER A 18 -8.03 7.63 -18.47
C SER A 18 -7.21 6.35 -18.26
N ARG A 19 -6.35 6.33 -17.22
CA ARG A 19 -5.57 5.15 -16.83
C ARG A 19 -6.45 4.01 -16.31
N VAL A 20 -7.49 4.35 -15.54
CA VAL A 20 -8.49 3.37 -15.08
C VAL A 20 -9.29 2.81 -16.25
N GLU A 21 -9.68 3.65 -17.20
CA GLU A 21 -10.38 3.23 -18.42
C GLU A 21 -9.55 2.20 -19.22
N LYS A 22 -8.25 2.45 -19.40
CA LYS A 22 -7.32 1.54 -20.10
C LYS A 22 -7.27 0.14 -19.49
N ILE A 23 -7.38 0.00 -18.16
CA ILE A 23 -7.29 -1.29 -17.48
C ILE A 23 -8.65 -1.92 -17.19
N THR A 24 -9.74 -1.19 -17.38
CA THR A 24 -11.11 -1.66 -17.11
C THR A 24 -11.42 -3.00 -17.78
N PRO A 25 -11.04 -3.28 -19.03
CA PRO A 25 -11.26 -4.59 -19.65
C PRO A 25 -10.57 -5.75 -18.89
N VAL A 26 -9.37 -5.51 -18.33
CA VAL A 26 -8.63 -6.51 -17.54
C VAL A 26 -9.35 -6.77 -16.21
N LEU A 27 -9.82 -5.71 -15.54
CA LEU A 27 -10.60 -5.83 -14.30
C LEU A 27 -11.89 -6.62 -14.52
N VAL A 28 -12.66 -6.28 -15.56
CA VAL A 28 -13.90 -6.98 -15.91
C VAL A 28 -13.64 -8.46 -16.18
N ARG A 29 -12.60 -8.78 -16.94
CA ARG A 29 -12.24 -10.17 -17.30
C ARG A 29 -11.90 -11.03 -16.09
N HIS A 30 -11.26 -10.46 -15.08
CA HIS A 30 -10.69 -11.21 -13.95
C HIS A 30 -11.51 -11.15 -12.66
N ARG A 31 -12.56 -10.32 -12.56
CA ARG A 31 -13.34 -10.15 -11.31
C ARG A 31 -13.88 -11.46 -10.73
N GLU A 32 -14.43 -12.34 -11.57
CA GLU A 32 -15.05 -13.58 -11.08
C GLU A 32 -13.98 -14.59 -10.63
N GLN A 33 -12.83 -14.59 -11.29
CA GLN A 33 -11.68 -15.38 -10.87
C GLN A 33 -11.21 -14.89 -9.50
N ALA A 34 -11.06 -13.58 -9.32
CA ALA A 34 -10.62 -12.97 -8.07
C ALA A 34 -11.55 -13.35 -6.90
N GLU A 35 -12.86 -13.30 -7.12
CA GLU A 35 -13.86 -13.67 -6.11
C GLU A 35 -13.75 -15.15 -5.71
N ARG A 36 -13.66 -16.05 -6.70
CA ARG A 36 -13.53 -17.51 -6.44
C ARG A 36 -12.23 -17.85 -5.73
N GLU A 37 -11.12 -17.26 -6.14
CA GLU A 37 -9.78 -17.57 -5.63
C GLU A 37 -9.45 -16.80 -4.35
N ARG A 38 -10.26 -15.80 -3.99
CA ARG A 38 -10.05 -14.89 -2.85
C ARG A 38 -8.69 -14.18 -2.90
N VAL A 39 -8.20 -13.95 -4.12
CA VAL A 39 -6.94 -13.26 -4.40
C VAL A 39 -7.04 -12.55 -5.74
N THR A 40 -6.55 -11.33 -5.80
CA THR A 40 -6.48 -10.56 -7.06
C THR A 40 -5.51 -11.23 -8.03
N PRO A 41 -5.91 -11.58 -9.25
CA PRO A 41 -5.02 -12.25 -10.20
C PRO A 41 -3.79 -11.39 -10.56
N PRO A 42 -2.61 -11.98 -10.78
CA PRO A 42 -1.39 -11.24 -11.14
C PRO A 42 -1.55 -10.32 -12.36
N ALA A 43 -2.38 -10.71 -13.33
CA ALA A 43 -2.66 -9.89 -14.52
C ALA A 43 -3.31 -8.54 -14.18
N VAL A 44 -4.16 -8.50 -13.15
CA VAL A 44 -4.78 -7.25 -12.68
C VAL A 44 -3.73 -6.35 -12.02
N ILE A 45 -2.85 -6.94 -11.20
CA ILE A 45 -1.77 -6.20 -10.54
C ILE A 45 -0.77 -5.66 -11.56
N ALA A 46 -0.41 -6.45 -12.58
CA ALA A 46 0.43 -6.00 -13.68
C ALA A 46 -0.19 -4.79 -14.40
N ALA A 47 -1.49 -4.85 -14.75
CA ALA A 47 -2.17 -3.73 -15.39
C ALA A 47 -2.18 -2.45 -14.52
N LEU A 48 -2.36 -2.59 -13.20
CA LEU A 48 -2.26 -1.47 -12.24
C LEU A 48 -0.84 -0.89 -12.17
N ARG A 49 0.19 -1.73 -12.32
CA ARG A 49 1.59 -1.33 -12.37
C ARG A 49 1.93 -0.59 -13.66
N ASP A 50 1.53 -1.13 -14.79
CA ASP A 50 1.76 -0.53 -16.12
C ASP A 50 1.16 0.88 -16.24
N GLN A 51 0.06 1.13 -15.52
CA GLN A 51 -0.57 2.46 -15.46
C GLN A 51 -0.10 3.34 -14.31
N ASN A 52 0.84 2.86 -13.49
CA ASN A 52 1.34 3.55 -12.28
C ASN A 52 0.26 3.83 -11.20
N ILE A 53 -0.89 3.14 -11.24
CA ILE A 53 -2.03 3.37 -10.33
C ILE A 53 -1.65 3.04 -8.88
N HIS A 54 -0.94 1.94 -8.66
CA HIS A 54 -0.45 1.53 -7.35
C HIS A 54 0.54 2.53 -6.70
N ARG A 55 1.05 3.52 -7.45
CA ARG A 55 2.01 4.53 -6.99
C ARG A 55 1.45 5.95 -7.08
N MET A 56 0.14 6.10 -7.24
CA MET A 56 -0.49 7.43 -7.42
C MET A 56 -0.17 8.42 -6.30
N TRP A 57 0.00 7.93 -5.06
CA TRP A 57 0.35 8.74 -3.88
C TRP A 57 1.77 8.52 -3.35
N VAL A 58 2.61 7.78 -4.08
CA VAL A 58 4.06 7.78 -3.80
C VAL A 58 4.62 9.14 -4.22
N SER A 59 5.63 9.63 -3.48
CA SER A 59 6.33 10.88 -3.81
C SER A 59 6.90 10.86 -5.23
N PRO A 60 6.82 11.97 -6.00
CA PRO A 60 7.45 12.07 -7.31
C PRO A 60 8.96 11.80 -7.29
N SER A 61 9.64 12.15 -6.18
CA SER A 61 11.09 11.89 -5.99
C SER A 61 11.45 10.40 -6.06
N PHE A 62 10.49 9.51 -5.82
CA PHE A 62 10.67 8.06 -5.90
C PHE A 62 9.92 7.46 -7.10
N GLY A 63 9.57 8.25 -8.12
CA GLY A 63 8.86 7.78 -9.32
C GLY A 63 7.36 7.55 -9.12
N GLY A 64 6.78 8.15 -8.08
CA GLY A 64 5.34 8.14 -7.83
C GLY A 64 4.57 9.23 -8.57
N GLY A 65 3.25 9.18 -8.44
CA GLY A 65 2.35 10.17 -9.04
C GLY A 65 2.23 11.48 -8.26
N GLY A 66 2.41 11.43 -6.93
CA GLY A 66 2.21 12.59 -6.06
C GLY A 66 0.84 13.28 -6.19
N VAL A 67 -0.20 12.56 -6.65
CA VAL A 67 -1.47 13.18 -7.04
C VAL A 67 -2.22 13.75 -5.84
N SER A 68 -3.10 14.71 -6.12
CA SER A 68 -3.97 15.26 -5.08
C SER A 68 -4.89 14.18 -4.47
N VAL A 69 -5.31 14.39 -3.21
CA VAL A 69 -6.31 13.50 -2.57
C VAL A 69 -7.62 13.46 -3.36
N ARG A 70 -7.99 14.58 -4.00
CA ARG A 70 -9.15 14.68 -4.89
C ARG A 70 -9.01 13.71 -6.08
N THR A 71 -7.88 13.77 -6.78
CA THR A 71 -7.64 12.91 -7.94
C THR A 71 -7.55 11.44 -7.56
N GLY A 72 -6.77 11.11 -6.53
CA GLY A 72 -6.69 9.71 -6.07
C GLY A 72 -8.04 9.18 -5.58
N SER A 73 -8.87 10.00 -4.92
CA SER A 73 -10.25 9.62 -4.57
C SER A 73 -11.10 9.34 -5.80
N ALA A 74 -11.00 10.15 -6.86
CA ALA A 74 -11.70 9.92 -8.11
C ALA A 74 -11.26 8.61 -8.80
N VAL A 75 -9.95 8.31 -8.78
CA VAL A 75 -9.39 7.04 -9.28
C VAL A 75 -9.96 5.85 -8.50
N LEU A 76 -9.95 5.91 -7.17
CA LEU A 76 -10.52 4.83 -6.33
C LEU A 76 -12.01 4.63 -6.59
N GLN A 77 -12.78 5.70 -6.74
CA GLN A 77 -14.20 5.62 -7.10
C GLN A 77 -14.41 5.00 -8.50
N ALA A 78 -13.55 5.33 -9.46
CA ALA A 78 -13.61 4.74 -10.80
C ALA A 78 -13.28 3.25 -10.79
N LEU A 79 -12.24 2.84 -10.06
CA LEU A 79 -11.93 1.43 -9.84
C LEU A 79 -13.10 0.71 -9.17
N ALA A 80 -13.68 1.29 -8.12
CA ALA A 80 -14.74 0.67 -7.33
C ALA A 80 -16.03 0.41 -8.14
N ARG A 81 -16.29 1.24 -9.17
CA ARG A 81 -17.40 0.98 -10.11
C ARG A 81 -17.22 -0.30 -10.94
N VAL A 82 -15.99 -0.78 -11.07
CA VAL A 82 -15.64 -1.97 -11.86
C VAL A 82 -15.34 -3.17 -10.96
N ASP A 83 -14.53 -2.95 -9.92
CA ASP A 83 -14.10 -3.94 -8.93
C ASP A 83 -13.77 -3.24 -7.59
N ALA A 84 -14.62 -3.47 -6.58
CA ALA A 84 -14.48 -2.85 -5.27
C ALA A 84 -13.29 -3.40 -4.47
N SER A 85 -12.91 -4.66 -4.67
CA SER A 85 -11.79 -5.29 -3.98
C SER A 85 -10.46 -4.70 -4.46
N VAL A 86 -10.32 -4.50 -5.76
CA VAL A 86 -9.15 -3.82 -6.34
C VAL A 86 -9.06 -2.38 -5.86
N ALA A 87 -10.18 -1.65 -5.85
CA ALA A 87 -10.22 -0.28 -5.32
C ALA A 87 -9.78 -0.23 -3.85
N TRP A 88 -10.24 -1.17 -3.03
CA TRP A 88 -9.85 -1.27 -1.62
C TRP A 88 -8.34 -1.51 -1.45
N GLN A 89 -7.77 -2.46 -2.20
CA GLN A 89 -6.33 -2.72 -2.17
C GLN A 89 -5.51 -1.50 -2.60
N MET A 90 -5.91 -0.79 -3.66
CA MET A 90 -5.23 0.42 -4.11
C MET A 90 -5.40 1.59 -3.14
N GLY A 91 -6.52 1.65 -2.41
CA GLY A 91 -6.72 2.58 -1.31
C GLY A 91 -5.74 2.34 -0.16
N VAL A 92 -5.62 1.09 0.29
CA VAL A 92 -4.66 0.69 1.35
C VAL A 92 -3.22 0.96 0.92
N GLN A 93 -2.84 0.46 -0.26
CA GLN A 93 -1.52 0.73 -0.87
C GLN A 93 -1.23 2.22 -0.92
N GLY A 94 -2.17 3.02 -1.44
CA GLY A 94 -1.96 4.45 -1.62
C GLY A 94 -1.79 5.19 -0.30
N VAL A 95 -2.64 4.93 0.69
CA VAL A 95 -2.57 5.61 1.99
C VAL A 95 -1.26 5.29 2.70
N ILE A 96 -0.84 4.02 2.67
CA ILE A 96 0.43 3.59 3.28
C ILE A 96 1.62 4.16 2.51
N SER A 97 1.54 4.20 1.18
CA SER A 97 2.60 4.73 0.33
C SER A 97 2.93 6.20 0.59
N ARG A 98 2.01 6.96 1.17
CA ARG A 98 2.28 8.34 1.61
C ARG A 98 3.42 8.44 2.63
N MET A 99 3.76 7.34 3.31
CA MET A 99 4.97 7.25 4.15
C MET A 99 6.25 7.55 3.36
N SER A 100 6.25 7.46 2.03
CA SER A 100 7.38 7.88 1.19
C SER A 100 7.85 9.31 1.50
N ASP A 101 6.95 10.20 1.90
CA ASP A 101 7.28 11.59 2.23
C ASP A 101 7.82 11.79 3.67
N TYR A 102 7.75 10.76 4.52
CA TYR A 102 8.06 10.86 5.96
C TYR A 102 9.17 9.93 6.42
N LEU A 103 9.51 8.91 5.62
CA LEU A 103 10.61 8.00 5.92
C LEU A 103 11.97 8.65 5.63
N PRO A 104 13.04 8.21 6.32
CA PRO A 104 14.39 8.53 5.88
C PRO A 104 14.57 8.18 4.40
N GLU A 105 15.20 9.06 3.63
CA GLU A 105 15.28 8.94 2.16
C GLU A 105 15.80 7.57 1.69
N GLN A 106 16.82 7.03 2.36
CA GLN A 106 17.39 5.71 2.04
C GLN A 106 16.35 4.58 2.18
N VAL A 107 15.47 4.66 3.18
CA VAL A 107 14.39 3.70 3.41
C VAL A 107 13.29 3.89 2.35
N ALA A 108 12.92 5.14 2.05
CA ALA A 108 11.95 5.44 1.00
C ALA A 108 12.43 4.95 -0.39
N CYS A 109 13.72 5.11 -0.70
CA CYS A 109 14.33 4.56 -1.93
C CYS A 109 14.21 3.02 -1.97
N GLN A 110 14.50 2.33 -0.88
CA GLN A 110 14.38 0.87 -0.83
C GLN A 110 12.94 0.39 -1.06
N LEU A 111 11.97 1.03 -0.40
CA LEU A 111 10.57 0.61 -0.44
C LEU A 111 9.90 0.97 -1.77
N PHE A 112 10.21 2.15 -2.32
CA PHE A 112 9.47 2.70 -3.44
C PHE A 112 10.31 2.78 -4.71
N GLN A 113 11.59 3.15 -4.67
CA GLN A 113 12.36 3.31 -5.90
C GLN A 113 12.96 2.00 -6.42
N HIS A 114 13.34 1.09 -5.53
CA HIS A 114 14.00 -0.18 -5.88
C HIS A 114 13.06 -1.39 -5.82
N SER A 115 11.75 -1.15 -5.70
CA SER A 115 10.73 -2.18 -5.55
C SER A 115 9.45 -1.76 -6.27
N ASP A 116 8.87 -2.70 -7.01
CA ASP A 116 7.56 -2.57 -7.67
C ASP A 116 6.44 -3.34 -6.93
N GLY A 117 6.79 -4.02 -5.83
CA GLY A 117 5.84 -4.57 -4.88
C GLY A 117 4.95 -3.53 -4.24
N LEU A 118 3.78 -3.97 -3.79
CA LEU A 118 2.98 -3.14 -2.91
C LEU A 118 3.68 -2.96 -1.54
N VAL A 119 3.39 -1.84 -0.90
CA VAL A 119 3.74 -1.52 0.49
C VAL A 119 2.42 -1.37 1.24
N VAL A 120 1.99 -2.45 1.89
CA VAL A 120 0.67 -2.54 2.53
C VAL A 120 0.78 -2.96 3.99
N GLY A 121 -0.32 -2.97 4.72
CA GLY A 121 -0.31 -3.33 6.13
C GLY A 121 -1.41 -2.62 6.90
N GLY A 122 -1.19 -2.50 8.22
CA GLY A 122 -2.14 -1.89 9.13
C GLY A 122 -1.45 -0.93 10.08
N ILE A 123 -2.09 0.21 10.33
CA ILE A 123 -1.63 1.20 11.31
C ILE A 123 -2.19 0.96 12.71
N ASN A 124 -3.12 0.01 12.86
CA ASN A 124 -3.57 -0.44 14.17
C ASN A 124 -2.41 -1.18 14.87
N PRO A 125 -1.93 -0.70 16.03
CA PRO A 125 -0.72 -1.24 16.64
C PRO A 125 -0.99 -2.54 17.41
N SER A 126 -1.23 -3.64 16.68
CA SER A 126 -1.55 -4.96 17.28
C SER A 126 -0.31 -5.81 17.61
N GLY A 127 0.87 -5.33 17.25
CA GLY A 127 2.15 -5.98 17.58
C GLY A 127 2.88 -5.33 18.74
N GLN A 128 3.95 -5.99 19.18
CA GLN A 128 4.89 -5.51 20.18
C GLN A 128 6.27 -5.33 19.55
N ALA A 129 6.97 -4.28 19.95
CA ALA A 129 8.33 -3.97 19.53
C ALA A 129 9.25 -3.89 20.76
N ALA A 130 10.07 -4.92 20.97
CA ALA A 130 11.07 -4.93 22.04
C ALA A 130 12.37 -4.24 21.56
N PRO A 131 12.90 -3.24 22.29
CA PRO A 131 14.16 -2.60 21.92
C PRO A 131 15.33 -3.59 21.93
N VAL A 132 16.16 -3.58 20.89
CA VAL A 132 17.41 -4.37 20.80
C VAL A 132 18.55 -3.49 20.25
N PRO A 133 19.83 -3.86 20.42
CA PRO A 133 20.92 -3.10 19.79
C PRO A 133 20.69 -2.96 18.28
N GLY A 134 20.63 -1.71 17.79
CA GLY A 134 20.42 -1.40 16.38
C GLY A 134 18.96 -1.37 15.90
N GLY A 135 17.95 -1.58 16.76
CA GLY A 135 16.55 -1.44 16.36
C GLY A 135 15.55 -2.11 17.30
N TYR A 136 14.59 -2.83 16.71
CA TYR A 136 13.50 -3.49 17.43
C TYR A 136 13.30 -4.92 16.95
N ARG A 137 12.95 -5.81 17.88
CA ARG A 137 12.41 -7.13 17.56
C ARG A 137 10.89 -7.07 17.60
N LEU A 138 10.24 -7.38 16.48
CA LEU A 138 8.78 -7.38 16.36
C LEU A 138 8.19 -8.75 16.66
N ARG A 139 7.08 -8.78 17.40
CA ARG A 139 6.23 -9.97 17.58
C ARG A 139 4.76 -9.56 17.57
N GLY A 140 3.95 -10.28 16.82
CA GLY A 140 2.51 -10.01 16.80
C GLY A 140 1.81 -10.69 15.63
N ARG A 141 0.51 -10.42 15.53
CA ARG A 141 -0.32 -10.75 14.39
C ARG A 141 -0.99 -9.46 13.91
N TRP A 142 -0.80 -9.15 12.63
CA TRP A 142 -1.39 -7.97 12.00
C TRP A 142 -2.45 -8.43 11.00
N SER A 143 -3.70 -8.05 11.26
CA SER A 143 -4.83 -8.33 10.38
C SER A 143 -5.03 -7.19 9.37
N PHE A 144 -5.79 -7.46 8.31
CA PHE A 144 -6.20 -6.47 7.30
C PHE A 144 -5.08 -5.88 6.44
N ALA A 145 -4.01 -6.65 6.18
CA ALA A 145 -3.00 -6.32 5.18
C ALA A 145 -3.53 -6.53 3.74
N SER A 146 -4.54 -5.74 3.34
CA SER A 146 -5.21 -5.91 2.06
C SER A 146 -4.24 -5.72 0.91
N GLY A 147 -4.10 -6.72 0.04
CA GLY A 147 -3.10 -6.71 -1.05
C GLY A 147 -1.76 -7.35 -0.69
N SER A 148 -1.60 -7.91 0.51
CA SER A 148 -0.32 -8.49 0.97
C SER A 148 0.24 -9.59 0.08
N THR A 149 -0.60 -10.34 -0.64
CA THR A 149 -0.13 -11.35 -1.61
C THR A 149 0.74 -10.78 -2.73
N HIS A 150 0.65 -9.46 -2.97
CA HIS A 150 1.39 -8.74 -4.00
C HIS A 150 2.37 -7.72 -3.43
N ALA A 151 2.62 -7.78 -2.11
CA ALA A 151 3.45 -6.84 -1.39
C ALA A 151 4.88 -7.37 -1.23
N ASP A 152 5.85 -6.49 -1.44
CA ASP A 152 7.25 -6.77 -1.11
C ASP A 152 7.56 -6.30 0.32
N TRP A 153 6.78 -5.35 0.84
CA TRP A 153 6.95 -4.80 2.19
C TRP A 153 5.63 -4.73 2.95
N LEU A 154 5.71 -5.00 4.25
CA LEU A 154 4.59 -4.87 5.19
C LEU A 154 4.85 -3.76 6.21
N VAL A 155 3.85 -2.90 6.41
CA VAL A 155 3.81 -1.94 7.52
C VAL A 155 3.06 -2.56 8.70
N CYS A 156 3.81 -2.79 9.78
CA CYS A 156 3.35 -3.47 10.98
C CYS A 156 3.45 -2.54 12.19
N ALA A 157 2.43 -1.69 12.40
CA ALA A 157 2.40 -0.83 13.58
C ALA A 157 2.46 -1.65 14.87
N SER A 158 3.28 -1.22 15.82
CA SER A 158 3.57 -1.99 17.04
C SER A 158 3.75 -1.04 18.22
N LEU A 159 3.32 -1.49 19.40
CA LEU A 159 3.59 -0.79 20.65
C LEU A 159 5.01 -1.12 21.12
N VAL A 160 5.80 -0.09 21.44
CA VAL A 160 7.12 -0.29 22.04
C VAL A 160 6.93 -0.75 23.48
N THR A 161 7.53 -1.89 23.84
CA THR A 161 7.45 -2.40 25.21
C THR A 161 8.45 -1.65 26.11
N GLU A 162 8.02 -1.25 27.30
CA GLU A 162 8.94 -0.73 28.31
C GLU A 162 9.70 -1.90 28.96
N GLY A 163 11.02 -1.88 28.86
CA GLY A 163 11.89 -3.00 29.21
C GLY A 163 12.37 -3.72 27.94
N GLY A 164 13.70 -3.91 27.84
CA GLY A 164 14.34 -4.67 26.76
C GLY A 164 13.79 -6.11 26.65
N PRO A 165 14.30 -6.93 25.72
CA PRO A 165 13.73 -8.24 25.47
C PRO A 165 13.59 -8.99 26.79
N THR A 166 12.39 -9.44 27.12
CA THR A 166 12.23 -10.51 28.10
C THR A 166 12.99 -11.70 27.52
N ALA A 167 14.24 -11.83 27.97
CA ALA A 167 15.00 -13.04 27.79
C ALA A 167 14.16 -14.18 28.38
N GLU A 168 13.89 -15.17 27.55
CA GLU A 168 13.52 -16.54 27.92
C GLU A 168 12.53 -16.67 29.10
N GLY A 169 11.24 -16.76 28.75
CA GLY A 169 10.20 -17.22 29.67
C GLY A 169 8.89 -17.42 28.90
N ASP A 170 8.61 -18.68 28.59
CA ASP A 170 7.34 -19.24 28.11
C ASP A 170 6.79 -18.80 26.76
N LEU A 171 7.47 -19.20 25.68
CA LEU A 171 6.76 -19.55 24.44
C LEU A 171 7.39 -20.81 23.85
N ALA A 172 6.70 -21.93 23.99
CA ALA A 172 7.14 -23.21 23.46
C ALA A 172 7.11 -23.18 21.92
N ALA A 173 7.89 -24.07 21.29
CA ALA A 173 7.84 -24.28 19.85
C ALA A 173 6.46 -24.72 19.31
N SER A 174 5.47 -24.96 20.20
CA SER A 174 4.08 -25.21 19.88
C SER A 174 3.25 -23.95 19.60
N ASP A 175 3.78 -22.75 19.91
CA ASP A 175 3.06 -21.48 19.71
C ASP A 175 3.26 -20.90 18.30
N TRP A 176 3.91 -21.68 17.42
CA TRP A 176 4.13 -21.37 16.01
C TRP A 176 3.06 -22.03 15.15
N VAL A 177 1.93 -21.34 14.92
CA VAL A 177 1.01 -21.58 13.78
C VAL A 177 0.49 -20.25 13.24
#